data_AF-A0A6S7K1Z3-F1
#
_entry.id   AF-A0A6S7K1Z3-F1
#
_cell.length_a   1.000
_cell.length_b   1.000
_cell.length_c   1.000
_cell.angle_alpha   90.00
_cell.angle_beta   90.00
_cell.angle_gamma   90.00
#
_symmetry.space_group_name_H-M   'P 1'
#
loop_
_entity.id
_entity.type
_entity.pdbx_description
1 polymer ?
#
loop_
_entity_poly.entity_id
_entity_poly.type
_entity_poly.pdbx_seq_one_letter_code
_entity_poly.pdbx_strand_id
1 'polypeptide(L)'
;SLGVIPELVTHPFKTKQQTTARLYTGRIELIEKLLAVLGHEETTTNGFSTASTMKFLLPALDHASGGVRDAAVKLIFELYKLKAPVKGFLPADEPTTRKNPLYRSIFDGFDKIDGKPTEAERKAKAKSDREAAEKSKQTEIDELHAHLQALREMAAKQGDVETDKASKDQPAVDTSAKPEPTAVDRMCIFCGTKDETFTEEVLDTHYWKSCPMLKRCSKCSQVIEIARQSQHLLEECDSKSSFVSCPKCKEAVTKIELTNHTHDKICPKKSGNRCPLCRKAVGTNEE
;
A
#
# COMPACT_ATOMS: atom_id res chain seq x y z
N SER A 1 0.11 -44.66 -8.95
CA SER A 1 -1.04 -43.78 -9.23
C SER A 1 -0.61 -42.34 -9.01
N LEU A 2 -0.61 -41.49 -10.04
CA LEU A 2 -0.19 -40.08 -9.95
C LEU A 2 -1.24 -39.20 -9.25
N GLY A 3 -2.48 -39.67 -9.09
CA GLY A 3 -3.57 -38.89 -8.50
C GLY A 3 -3.41 -38.53 -7.01
N VAL A 4 -2.44 -39.14 -6.31
CA VAL A 4 -2.16 -38.77 -4.91
C VAL A 4 -1.28 -37.51 -4.82
N ILE A 5 -0.60 -37.14 -5.91
CA ILE A 5 0.39 -36.05 -5.92
C ILE A 5 -0.27 -34.69 -5.68
N PRO A 6 -1.34 -34.27 -6.40
CA PRO A 6 -2.00 -32.99 -6.15
C PRO A 6 -2.46 -32.82 -4.71
N GLU A 7 -3.01 -33.88 -4.11
CA GLU A 7 -3.43 -33.88 -2.71
C GLU A 7 -2.22 -33.68 -1.78
N LEU A 8 -1.15 -34.46 -1.95
CA LEU A 8 0.04 -34.37 -1.08
C LEU A 8 0.70 -32.99 -1.10
N VAL A 9 0.78 -32.34 -2.27
CA VAL A 9 1.44 -31.03 -2.39
C VAL A 9 0.55 -29.87 -1.91
N THR A 10 -0.77 -30.05 -1.91
CA THR A 10 -1.73 -29.04 -1.40
C THR A 10 -2.09 -29.24 0.07
N HIS A 11 -1.50 -30.22 0.75
CA HIS A 11 -1.70 -30.38 2.18
C HIS A 11 -1.15 -29.18 2.98
N PRO A 12 -1.94 -28.58 3.88
CA PRO A 12 -1.47 -27.54 4.79
C PRO A 12 -0.30 -28.01 5.65
N PHE A 13 0.60 -27.10 6.02
CA PHE A 13 1.67 -27.40 6.98
C PHE A 13 1.08 -27.69 8.36
N LYS A 14 1.58 -28.75 9.01
CA LYS A 14 1.05 -29.22 10.31
C LYS A 14 1.47 -28.33 11.48
N THR A 15 2.61 -27.62 11.37
CA THR A 15 3.16 -26.81 12.47
C THR A 15 3.77 -25.51 11.97
N LYS A 16 3.78 -24.48 12.84
CA LYS A 16 4.43 -23.17 12.60
C LYS A 16 5.96 -23.25 12.45
N GLN A 17 6.59 -24.37 12.82
CA GLN A 17 8.03 -24.60 12.58
C GLN A 17 8.32 -25.07 11.15
N GLN A 18 7.34 -25.66 10.46
CA GLN A 18 7.47 -26.09 9.06
C GLN A 18 7.20 -24.96 8.04
N THR A 19 6.78 -23.79 8.50
CA THR A 19 6.41 -22.63 7.67
C THR A 19 7.60 -21.70 7.41
N THR A 20 8.74 -22.25 6.98
CA THR A 20 9.83 -21.38 6.52
C THR A 20 9.47 -20.81 5.15
N ALA A 21 9.95 -19.60 4.83
CA ALA A 21 9.67 -18.97 3.54
C ALA A 21 10.06 -19.87 2.36
N ARG A 22 11.21 -20.54 2.47
CA ARG A 22 11.73 -21.46 1.45
C ARG A 22 10.80 -22.65 1.18
N LEU A 23 10.19 -23.22 2.23
CA LEU A 23 9.29 -24.36 2.07
C LEU A 23 7.98 -23.95 1.41
N TYR A 24 7.43 -22.78 1.76
CA TYR A 24 6.28 -22.23 1.07
C TYR A 24 6.58 -21.98 -0.40
N THR A 25 7.65 -21.23 -0.70
CA THR A 25 8.04 -20.91 -2.08
C THR A 25 8.25 -22.16 -2.91
N GLY A 26 9.05 -23.13 -2.43
CA GLY A 26 9.32 -24.36 -3.17
C GLY A 26 8.06 -25.21 -3.41
N ARG A 27 7.11 -25.23 -2.46
CA ARG A 27 5.84 -25.94 -2.62
C ARG A 27 4.88 -25.22 -3.58
N ILE A 28 4.82 -23.88 -3.54
CA ILE A 28 4.05 -23.08 -4.49
C ILE A 28 4.57 -23.28 -5.91
N GLU A 29 5.90 -23.21 -6.12
CA GLU A 29 6.54 -23.47 -7.41
C GLU A 29 6.29 -24.89 -7.91
N LEU A 30 6.30 -25.87 -7.01
CA LEU A 30 5.97 -27.25 -7.35
C LEU A 30 4.51 -27.39 -7.80
N ILE A 31 3.57 -26.75 -7.10
CA ILE A 31 2.17 -26.72 -7.49
C ILE A 31 2.02 -26.03 -8.85
N GLU A 32 2.66 -24.89 -9.08
CA GLU A 32 2.62 -24.17 -10.37
C GLU A 32 3.08 -25.07 -11.54
N LYS A 33 4.21 -25.77 -11.38
CA LYS A 33 4.73 -26.69 -12.41
C LYS A 33 3.83 -27.91 -12.62
N LEU A 34 3.33 -28.50 -11.54
CA LEU A 34 2.46 -29.67 -11.63
C LEU A 34 1.07 -29.31 -12.17
N LEU A 35 0.57 -28.12 -11.88
CA LEU A 35 -0.70 -27.62 -12.43
C LEU A 35 -0.65 -27.55 -13.96
N ALA A 36 0.50 -27.17 -14.54
CA ALA A 36 0.69 -27.17 -15.99
C ALA A 36 0.72 -28.58 -16.61
N VAL A 37 1.04 -29.61 -15.83
CA VAL A 37 1.17 -31.01 -16.31
C VAL A 37 -0.11 -31.81 -16.06
N LEU A 38 -0.67 -31.68 -14.85
CA LEU A 38 -1.82 -32.45 -14.37
C LEU A 38 -3.15 -31.74 -14.58
N GLY A 39 -3.12 -30.42 -14.81
CA GLY A 39 -4.30 -29.61 -15.03
C GLY A 39 -5.08 -29.27 -13.76
N HIS A 40 -6.09 -28.43 -13.95
CA HIS A 40 -7.12 -28.11 -12.97
C HIS A 40 -8.33 -29.01 -13.22
N GLU A 41 -8.77 -29.74 -12.18
CA GLU A 41 -9.92 -30.62 -12.28
C GLU A 41 -10.66 -30.71 -10.94
N GLU A 42 -11.99 -30.55 -10.96
CA GLU A 42 -12.83 -30.61 -9.75
C GLU A 42 -13.40 -32.00 -9.48
N THR A 43 -13.51 -32.86 -10.51
CA THR A 43 -14.28 -34.10 -10.46
C THR A 43 -13.44 -35.37 -10.34
N THR A 44 -12.18 -35.35 -10.74
CA THR A 44 -11.29 -36.52 -10.66
C THR A 44 -10.14 -36.27 -9.70
N THR A 45 -9.53 -37.36 -9.21
CA THR A 45 -8.36 -37.30 -8.33
C THR A 45 -7.05 -37.07 -9.09
N ASN A 46 -7.07 -36.93 -10.42
CA ASN A 46 -5.84 -36.83 -11.21
C ASN A 46 -5.30 -35.40 -11.36
N GLY A 47 -6.10 -34.39 -11.02
CA GLY A 47 -5.76 -32.97 -11.16
C GLY A 47 -5.81 -32.17 -9.86
N PHE A 48 -5.55 -30.87 -9.95
CA PHE A 48 -5.67 -29.95 -8.83
C PHE A 48 -7.10 -29.42 -8.70
N SER A 49 -7.70 -29.58 -7.52
CA SER A 49 -8.97 -28.92 -7.20
C SER A 49 -8.75 -27.50 -6.67
N THR A 50 -9.72 -26.62 -6.91
CA THR A 50 -9.66 -25.24 -6.38
C THR A 50 -9.64 -25.26 -4.86
N ALA A 51 -10.45 -26.11 -4.25
CA ALA A 51 -10.61 -26.17 -2.79
C ALA A 51 -9.30 -26.56 -2.08
N SER A 52 -8.62 -27.61 -2.54
CA SER A 52 -7.37 -28.07 -1.94
C SER A 52 -6.27 -27.02 -2.11
N THR A 53 -6.14 -26.48 -3.33
CA THR A 53 -5.11 -25.50 -3.66
C THR A 53 -5.32 -24.18 -2.91
N MET A 54 -6.55 -23.66 -2.86
CA MET A 54 -6.86 -22.44 -2.11
C MET A 54 -6.68 -22.63 -0.60
N LYS A 55 -7.05 -23.79 -0.05
CA LYS A 55 -6.82 -24.09 1.38
C LYS A 55 -5.34 -24.04 1.77
N PHE A 56 -4.45 -24.40 0.84
CA PHE A 56 -3.01 -24.24 1.02
C PHE A 56 -2.54 -22.79 0.87
N LEU A 57 -3.07 -22.06 -0.11
CA LEU A 57 -2.62 -20.71 -0.44
C LEU A 57 -3.13 -19.62 0.51
N LEU A 58 -4.31 -19.78 1.10
CA LEU A 58 -4.87 -18.79 2.02
C LEU A 58 -3.92 -18.48 3.20
N PRO A 59 -3.35 -19.46 3.93
CA PRO A 59 -2.33 -19.17 4.93
C PRO A 59 -1.04 -18.55 4.37
N ALA A 60 -0.70 -18.81 3.11
CA ALA A 60 0.49 -18.25 2.47
C ALA A 60 0.34 -16.74 2.20
N LEU A 61 -0.89 -16.26 1.99
CA LEU A 61 -1.21 -14.85 1.84
C LEU A 61 -0.92 -14.03 3.10
N ASP A 62 -1.00 -14.64 4.28
CA ASP A 62 -0.69 -14.01 5.58
C ASP A 62 0.76 -14.23 6.03
N HIS A 63 1.60 -14.82 5.19
CA HIS A 63 2.98 -15.15 5.55
C HIS A 63 3.85 -13.90 5.70
N ALA A 64 4.81 -13.91 6.64
CA ALA A 64 5.67 -12.76 6.93
C ALA A 64 6.58 -12.34 5.76
N SER A 65 7.09 -13.31 5.00
CA SER A 65 7.90 -13.06 3.80
C SER A 65 7.04 -12.55 2.64
N GLY A 66 7.43 -11.40 2.06
CA GLY A 66 6.79 -10.84 0.87
C GLY A 66 6.81 -11.78 -0.33
N GLY A 67 7.94 -12.42 -0.60
CA GLY A 67 8.07 -13.34 -1.73
C GLY A 67 7.13 -14.56 -1.64
N VAL A 68 6.76 -15.00 -0.44
CA VAL A 68 5.76 -16.07 -0.28
C VAL A 68 4.37 -15.57 -0.64
N ARG A 69 4.00 -14.37 -0.19
CA ARG A 69 2.71 -13.76 -0.51
C ARG A 69 2.59 -13.51 -2.01
N ASP A 70 3.64 -12.97 -2.63
CA ASP A 70 3.67 -12.67 -4.06
C ASP A 70 3.55 -13.95 -4.90
N ALA A 71 4.27 -15.01 -4.52
CA ALA A 71 4.16 -16.32 -5.17
C ALA A 71 2.74 -16.91 -5.02
N ALA A 72 2.12 -16.78 -3.85
CA ALA A 72 0.76 -17.25 -3.62
C ALA A 72 -0.25 -16.47 -4.47
N VAL A 73 -0.17 -15.13 -4.51
CA VAL A 73 -1.02 -14.28 -5.37
C VAL A 73 -0.87 -14.65 -6.84
N LYS A 74 0.37 -14.87 -7.31
CA LYS A 74 0.63 -15.30 -8.70
C LYS A 74 -0.07 -16.61 -9.03
N LEU A 75 0.02 -17.61 -8.16
CA LEU A 75 -0.64 -18.89 -8.37
C LEU A 75 -2.18 -18.78 -8.32
N ILE A 76 -2.73 -17.92 -7.46
CA ILE A 76 -4.18 -17.60 -7.46
C ILE A 76 -4.60 -17.01 -8.81
N PHE A 77 -3.78 -16.15 -9.43
CA PHE A 77 -4.06 -15.63 -10.77
C PHE A 77 -4.00 -16.71 -11.85
N GLU A 78 -3.05 -17.65 -11.78
CA GLU A 78 -3.02 -18.77 -12.73
C GLU A 78 -4.29 -19.64 -12.62
N LEU A 79 -4.74 -19.95 -11.40
CA LEU A 79 -6.01 -20.64 -11.19
C LEU A 79 -7.20 -19.84 -11.75
N TYR A 80 -7.22 -18.51 -11.53
CA TYR A 80 -8.28 -17.65 -12.05
C TYR A 80 -8.31 -17.61 -13.58
N LYS A 81 -7.15 -17.61 -14.24
CA LYS A 81 -7.05 -17.70 -15.72
C LYS A 81 -7.63 -19.02 -16.24
N LEU A 82 -7.47 -20.10 -15.49
CA LEU A 82 -8.09 -21.41 -15.76
C LEU A 82 -9.60 -21.45 -15.44
N LYS A 83 -10.22 -20.32 -15.13
CA LYS A 83 -11.64 -20.20 -14.76
C LYS A 83 -12.02 -20.98 -13.49
N ALA A 84 -11.04 -21.30 -12.65
CA ALA A 84 -11.29 -21.90 -11.35
C ALA A 84 -12.08 -20.91 -10.44
N PRO A 85 -13.04 -21.38 -9.64
CA PRO A 85 -13.89 -20.55 -8.76
C PRO A 85 -13.15 -19.99 -7.52
N VAL A 86 -11.95 -19.43 -7.69
CA VAL A 86 -11.09 -18.94 -6.59
C VAL A 86 -11.71 -17.80 -5.80
N LYS A 87 -12.57 -16.96 -6.42
CA LYS A 87 -13.25 -15.84 -5.75
C LYS A 87 -14.10 -16.30 -4.57
N GLY A 88 -14.66 -17.52 -4.62
CA GLY A 88 -15.45 -18.08 -3.53
C GLY A 88 -14.66 -18.39 -2.24
N PHE A 89 -13.32 -18.39 -2.32
CA PHE A 89 -12.42 -18.62 -1.19
C PHE A 89 -11.85 -17.33 -0.60
N LEU A 90 -12.09 -16.19 -1.26
CA LEU A 90 -11.62 -14.88 -0.84
C LEU A 90 -12.78 -14.11 -0.18
N PRO A 91 -12.50 -13.08 0.64
CA PRO A 91 -13.54 -12.17 1.11
C PRO A 91 -14.27 -11.51 -0.07
N ALA A 92 -15.50 -11.03 0.15
CA ALA A 92 -16.25 -10.34 -0.89
C ALA A 92 -15.50 -9.10 -1.42
N ASP A 93 -15.59 -8.86 -2.73
CA ASP A 93 -15.00 -7.70 -3.39
C ASP A 93 -15.82 -6.42 -3.07
N GLU A 94 -15.58 -5.88 -1.89
CA GLU A 94 -16.21 -4.67 -1.37
C GLU A 94 -15.20 -3.55 -1.11
N PRO A 95 -15.64 -2.27 -1.06
CA PRO A 95 -14.76 -1.14 -0.76
C PRO A 95 -14.00 -1.29 0.57
N THR A 96 -14.59 -1.96 1.55
CA THR A 96 -13.99 -2.27 2.86
C THR A 96 -12.83 -3.27 2.72
N THR A 97 -13.03 -4.35 1.97
CA THR A 97 -12.01 -5.35 1.65
C THR A 97 -10.86 -4.74 0.85
N ARG A 98 -11.17 -3.88 -0.13
CA ARG A 98 -10.17 -3.17 -0.94
C ARG A 98 -9.35 -2.12 -0.17
N LYS A 99 -9.69 -1.78 1.09
CA LYS A 99 -8.80 -1.02 1.97
C LYS A 99 -7.53 -1.81 2.32
N ASN A 100 -7.62 -3.15 2.34
CA ASN A 100 -6.45 -3.99 2.51
C ASN A 100 -5.65 -4.05 1.19
N PRO A 101 -4.38 -3.62 1.17
CA PRO A 101 -3.59 -3.56 -0.06
C PRO A 101 -3.35 -4.94 -0.71
N LEU A 102 -3.35 -6.02 0.07
CA LEU A 102 -3.26 -7.38 -0.48
C LEU A 102 -4.49 -7.70 -1.33
N TYR A 103 -5.69 -7.59 -0.73
CA TYR A 103 -6.93 -7.87 -1.44
C TYR A 103 -7.18 -6.89 -2.58
N ARG A 104 -6.85 -5.61 -2.40
CA ARG A 104 -6.85 -4.63 -3.48
C ARG A 104 -6.02 -5.10 -4.67
N SER A 105 -4.78 -5.54 -4.43
CA SER A 105 -3.89 -6.06 -5.48
C SER A 105 -4.46 -7.31 -6.16
N ILE A 106 -5.05 -8.23 -5.38
CA ILE A 106 -5.69 -9.44 -5.92
C ILE A 106 -6.89 -9.07 -6.81
N PHE A 107 -7.81 -8.21 -6.33
CA PHE A 107 -8.99 -7.82 -7.10
C PHE A 107 -8.66 -6.94 -8.31
N ASP A 108 -7.71 -6.01 -8.19
CA ASP A 108 -7.20 -5.25 -9.34
C ASP A 108 -6.52 -6.19 -10.35
N GLY A 109 -5.83 -7.24 -9.88
CA GLY A 109 -5.27 -8.28 -10.75
C GLY A 109 -6.35 -9.09 -11.47
N PHE A 110 -7.45 -9.44 -10.81
CA PHE A 110 -8.60 -10.06 -11.47
C PHE A 110 -9.26 -9.13 -12.48
N ASP A 111 -9.44 -7.85 -12.14
CA ASP A 111 -9.96 -6.83 -13.07
C ASP A 111 -9.07 -6.78 -14.32
N LYS A 112 -7.74 -6.75 -14.14
CA LYS A 112 -6.78 -6.76 -15.26
C LYS A 112 -6.85 -8.03 -16.12
N ILE A 113 -7.02 -9.21 -15.51
CA ILE A 113 -7.19 -10.48 -16.23
C ILE A 113 -8.52 -10.48 -17.02
N ASP A 114 -9.57 -9.87 -16.46
CA ASP A 114 -10.87 -9.70 -17.12
C ASP A 114 -10.89 -8.55 -18.15
N GLY A 115 -9.77 -7.83 -18.34
CA GLY A 115 -9.68 -6.66 -19.24
C GLY A 115 -10.41 -5.41 -18.73
N LYS A 116 -10.74 -5.37 -17.44
CA LYS A 116 -11.39 -4.23 -16.78
C LYS A 116 -10.34 -3.27 -16.21
N PRO A 117 -10.63 -1.97 -16.15
CA PRO A 117 -9.75 -1.01 -15.50
C PRO A 117 -9.69 -1.28 -14.00
N THR A 118 -8.49 -1.21 -13.44
CA THR A 118 -8.21 -1.31 -12.01
C THR A 118 -8.84 -0.17 -11.23
N GLU A 119 -8.95 -0.28 -9.91
CA GLU A 119 -9.44 0.83 -9.08
C GLU A 119 -8.57 2.10 -9.23
N ALA A 120 -7.25 1.93 -9.37
CA ALA A 120 -6.32 3.04 -9.59
C ALA A 120 -6.57 3.73 -10.94
N GLU A 121 -6.73 2.96 -12.01
CA GLU A 121 -7.03 3.51 -13.34
C GLU A 121 -8.40 4.19 -13.37
N ARG A 122 -9.42 3.61 -12.71
CA ARG A 122 -10.74 4.25 -12.58
C ARG A 122 -10.66 5.58 -11.84
N LYS A 123 -9.88 5.65 -10.76
CA LYS A 123 -9.67 6.90 -9.99
C LYS A 123 -8.87 7.93 -10.80
N ALA A 124 -7.81 7.51 -11.48
CA ALA A 124 -7.01 8.38 -12.33
C ALA A 124 -7.85 8.95 -13.48
N LYS A 125 -8.65 8.11 -14.14
CA LYS A 125 -9.58 8.54 -15.18
C LYS A 125 -10.62 9.52 -14.63
N ALA A 126 -11.24 9.23 -13.48
CA ALA A 126 -12.21 10.15 -12.87
C ALA A 126 -11.60 11.50 -12.48
N LYS A 127 -10.34 11.51 -12.00
CA LYS A 127 -9.60 12.75 -11.73
C LYS A 127 -9.35 13.54 -13.01
N SER A 128 -8.85 12.88 -14.06
CA SER A 128 -8.63 13.49 -15.38
C SER A 128 -9.91 14.05 -15.99
N ASP A 129 -11.01 13.30 -15.91
CA ASP A 129 -12.32 13.72 -16.44
C ASP A 129 -12.83 14.96 -15.67
N ARG A 130 -12.60 15.03 -14.35
CA ARG A 130 -12.96 16.19 -13.52
C ARG A 130 -12.11 17.42 -13.85
N GLU A 131 -10.80 17.26 -13.99
CA GLU A 131 -9.88 18.35 -14.34
C GLU A 131 -10.17 18.91 -15.75
N ALA A 132 -10.49 18.03 -16.71
CA ALA A 132 -10.91 18.45 -18.04
C ALA A 132 -12.23 19.24 -18.00
N ALA A 133 -13.20 18.79 -17.19
CA ALA A 133 -14.46 19.50 -17.02
C ALA A 133 -14.28 20.87 -16.34
N GLU A 134 -13.37 20.98 -15.37
CA GLU A 134 -13.05 22.25 -14.70
C GLU A 134 -12.37 23.23 -15.66
N LYS A 135 -11.42 22.74 -16.46
CA LYS A 135 -10.78 23.56 -17.50
C LYS A 135 -11.78 24.06 -18.55
N SER A 136 -12.71 23.20 -18.97
CA SER A 136 -13.77 23.58 -19.91
C SER A 136 -14.71 24.65 -19.35
N LYS A 137 -15.02 24.60 -18.05
CA LYS A 137 -15.82 25.63 -17.39
C LYS A 137 -15.06 26.95 -17.25
N GLN A 138 -13.76 26.89 -16.97
CA GLN A 138 -12.93 28.09 -16.87
C GLN A 138 -12.86 28.83 -18.20
N THR A 139 -12.68 28.12 -19.32
CA THR A 139 -12.67 28.74 -20.65
C THR A 139 -14.01 29.41 -20.98
N GLU A 140 -15.13 28.80 -20.60
CA GLU A 140 -16.47 29.39 -20.80
C GLU A 140 -16.67 30.67 -19.96
N ILE A 141 -16.18 30.69 -18.71
CA ILE A 141 -16.22 31.88 -17.84
C ILE A 141 -15.37 33.01 -18.43
N ASP A 142 -14.16 32.70 -18.93
CA ASP A 142 -13.25 33.68 -19.50
C ASP A 142 -13.82 34.31 -20.78
N GLU A 143 -14.47 33.52 -21.64
CA GLU A 143 -15.18 34.00 -22.82
C GLU A 143 -16.36 34.91 -22.47
N LEU A 144 -17.16 34.54 -21.45
CA LEU A 144 -18.27 35.37 -20.96
C LEU A 144 -17.77 36.70 -20.38
N HIS A 145 -16.67 36.69 -19.63
CA HIS A 145 -16.05 37.91 -19.10
C HIS A 145 -15.56 38.84 -20.23
N ALA A 146 -14.93 38.29 -21.27
CA ALA A 146 -14.51 39.06 -22.43
C ALA A 146 -15.70 39.71 -23.15
N HIS A 147 -16.80 38.97 -23.33
CA HIS A 147 -18.02 39.51 -23.92
C HIS A 147 -18.62 40.65 -23.08
N LEU A 148 -18.72 40.46 -21.75
CA LEU A 148 -19.22 41.49 -20.84
C LEU A 148 -18.35 42.75 -20.85
N GLN A 149 -17.03 42.61 -20.95
CA GLN A 149 -16.12 43.74 -21.06
C GLN A 149 -16.35 44.53 -22.36
N ALA A 150 -16.48 43.85 -23.50
CA ALA A 150 -16.78 44.51 -24.77
C ALA A 150 -18.10 45.29 -24.73
N LEU A 151 -19.14 44.74 -24.09
CA LEU A 151 -20.41 45.45 -23.87
C LEU A 151 -20.25 46.69 -22.99
N ARG A 152 -19.45 46.62 -21.92
CA ARG A 152 -19.17 47.79 -21.06
C ARG A 152 -18.41 48.89 -21.81
N GLU A 153 -17.42 48.53 -22.62
CA GLU A 153 -16.66 49.48 -23.43
C GLU A 153 -17.54 50.16 -24.49
N MET A 154 -18.49 49.42 -25.08
CA MET A 154 -19.49 50.00 -25.99
C MET A 154 -20.45 50.95 -25.27
N ALA A 155 -20.91 50.61 -24.07
CA ALA A 155 -21.77 51.48 -23.26
C ALA A 155 -21.04 52.76 -22.81
N ALA A 156 -19.76 52.66 -22.43
CA ALA A 156 -18.94 53.80 -22.04
C ALA A 156 -18.70 54.79 -23.20
N LYS A 157 -18.73 54.33 -24.46
CA LYS A 157 -18.62 55.19 -25.65
C LYS A 157 -19.93 55.89 -26.04
N GLN A 158 -21.06 55.53 -25.43
CA GLN A 158 -22.38 56.15 -25.68
C GLN A 158 -22.86 57.07 -24.55
N GLY A 159 -22.07 57.26 -23.48
CA GLY A 159 -22.41 58.13 -22.36
C GLY A 159 -21.43 59.29 -22.21
N ASP A 160 -21.71 60.41 -22.89
CA ASP A 160 -21.11 61.71 -22.61
C ASP A 160 -21.98 62.43 -21.58
N VAL A 161 -21.70 62.23 -20.28
CA VAL A 161 -21.98 63.19 -19.21
C VAL A 161 -20.85 63.08 -18.18
N GLU A 162 -20.14 64.19 -18.03
CA GLU A 162 -19.03 64.43 -17.12
C GLU A 162 -19.31 64.00 -15.66
N THR A 163 -18.28 63.45 -14.99
CA THR A 163 -17.88 63.88 -13.64
C THR A 163 -16.48 63.39 -13.29
N ASP A 164 -15.76 64.25 -12.58
CA ASP A 164 -14.32 64.29 -12.34
C ASP A 164 -13.69 63.16 -11.49
N LYS A 165 -12.43 62.88 -11.84
CA LYS A 165 -11.24 62.48 -11.05
C LYS A 165 -11.44 61.88 -9.64
N ALA A 166 -10.78 60.74 -9.38
CA ALA A 166 -9.45 60.71 -8.75
C ALA A 166 -8.92 59.29 -8.43
N SER A 167 -7.61 59.16 -8.62
CA SER A 167 -6.66 58.28 -7.91
C SER A 167 -6.54 56.79 -8.25
N LYS A 168 -5.50 56.53 -9.05
CA LYS A 168 -4.58 55.38 -8.99
C LYS A 168 -4.26 54.96 -7.55
N ASP A 169 -4.33 53.66 -7.26
CA ASP A 169 -3.13 52.85 -7.07
C ASP A 169 -3.49 51.35 -7.00
N GLN A 170 -2.90 50.55 -7.88
CA GLN A 170 -2.33 49.24 -7.54
C GLN A 170 -1.59 48.66 -8.78
N PRO A 171 -0.34 48.21 -8.62
CA PRO A 171 0.42 47.65 -9.72
C PRO A 171 -0.01 46.20 -9.98
N ALA A 172 -0.24 45.89 -11.24
CA ALA A 172 -0.07 44.54 -11.76
C ALA A 172 1.43 44.26 -11.91
N VAL A 173 1.85 43.03 -11.63
CA VAL A 173 2.44 42.07 -12.59
C VAL A 173 3.39 41.08 -11.87
N ASP A 174 3.19 39.81 -12.22
CA ASP A 174 4.07 38.63 -12.15
C ASP A 174 4.52 38.10 -10.78
N THR A 175 4.53 36.80 -10.52
CA THR A 175 5.13 35.79 -11.40
C THR A 175 4.61 34.41 -11.04
N SER A 176 4.06 33.69 -12.02
CA SER A 176 4.03 32.22 -11.98
C SER A 176 5.43 31.70 -12.23
N ALA A 177 6.26 31.62 -11.19
CA ALA A 177 7.49 30.84 -11.21
C ALA A 177 7.26 29.58 -10.36
N LYS A 178 6.99 28.46 -11.04
CA LYS A 178 7.07 27.14 -10.41
C LYS A 178 8.56 26.91 -10.13
N PRO A 179 9.02 26.78 -8.88
CA PRO A 179 10.43 26.56 -8.61
C PRO A 179 10.84 25.21 -9.21
N GLU A 180 11.90 25.22 -10.02
CA GLU A 180 12.59 24.00 -10.44
C GLU A 180 13.04 23.23 -9.19
N PRO A 181 12.85 21.89 -9.13
CA PRO A 181 13.16 21.11 -7.94
C PRO A 181 14.68 21.12 -7.73
N THR A 182 15.11 21.77 -6.65
CA THR A 182 16.51 21.81 -6.25
C THR A 182 17.00 20.39 -5.89
N ALA A 183 18.31 20.15 -5.98
CA ALA A 183 18.92 18.84 -5.73
C ALA A 183 18.66 18.23 -4.34
N VAL A 184 18.03 18.98 -3.43
CA VAL A 184 17.65 18.57 -2.07
C VAL A 184 16.37 17.72 -2.07
N ASP A 185 15.51 17.85 -3.09
CA ASP A 185 14.22 17.13 -3.19
C ASP A 185 14.35 15.68 -3.69
N ARG A 186 15.57 15.24 -4.03
CA ARG A 186 15.84 13.92 -4.62
C ARG A 186 16.48 12.93 -3.65
N MET A 187 16.28 13.14 -2.35
CA MET A 187 16.88 12.34 -1.28
C MET A 187 15.84 11.96 -0.23
N CYS A 188 15.82 10.68 0.17
CA CYS A 188 15.02 10.23 1.30
C CYS A 188 15.64 10.72 2.62
N ILE A 189 14.89 11.50 3.39
CA ILE A 189 15.36 12.07 4.67
C ILE A 189 15.59 11.03 5.77
N PHE A 190 15.00 9.83 5.65
CA PHE A 190 15.09 8.80 6.68
C PHE A 190 16.28 7.87 6.46
N CYS A 191 16.50 7.41 5.21
CA CYS A 191 17.56 6.45 4.89
C CYS A 191 18.74 7.07 4.15
N GLY A 192 18.66 8.34 3.74
CA GLY A 192 19.71 9.05 3.03
C GLY A 192 19.92 8.62 1.57
N THR A 193 19.09 7.71 1.04
CA THR A 193 19.20 7.29 -0.37
C THR A 193 18.89 8.48 -1.28
N LYS A 194 19.78 8.74 -2.24
CA LYS A 194 19.61 9.74 -3.31
C LYS A 194 19.29 9.04 -4.60
N ASP A 195 18.27 9.52 -5.31
CA ASP A 195 17.86 8.96 -6.60
C ASP A 195 17.27 10.09 -7.45
N GLU A 196 17.74 10.24 -8.68
CA GLU A 196 17.27 11.29 -9.59
C GLU A 196 15.79 11.17 -9.93
N THR A 197 15.23 9.97 -9.79
CA THR A 197 13.81 9.65 -10.02
C THR A 197 12.92 9.95 -8.81
N PHE A 198 13.49 10.34 -7.66
CA PHE A 198 12.70 10.74 -6.49
C PHE A 198 11.97 12.05 -6.74
N THR A 199 10.77 11.93 -7.29
CA THR A 199 9.70 12.93 -7.20
C THR A 199 8.91 12.72 -5.90
N GLU A 200 8.07 13.68 -5.51
CA GLU A 200 7.19 13.58 -4.33
C GLU A 200 6.39 12.26 -4.31
N GLU A 201 5.79 11.88 -5.44
CA GLU A 201 4.98 10.67 -5.60
C GLU A 201 5.81 9.37 -5.49
N VAL A 202 7.05 9.39 -5.98
CA VAL A 202 7.98 8.26 -5.89
C VAL A 202 8.55 8.15 -4.47
N LEU A 203 8.78 9.27 -3.79
CA LEU A 203 9.18 9.32 -2.38
C LEU A 203 8.10 8.75 -1.46
N ASP A 204 6.83 9.05 -1.70
CA ASP A 204 5.72 8.41 -0.97
C ASP A 204 5.71 6.88 -1.14
N THR A 205 5.95 6.43 -2.38
CA THR A 205 6.10 5.01 -2.68
C THR A 205 7.31 4.41 -1.95
N HIS A 206 8.44 5.13 -1.94
CA HIS A 206 9.64 4.71 -1.21
C HIS A 206 9.38 4.62 0.29
N TYR A 207 8.79 5.63 0.92
CA TYR A 207 8.51 5.65 2.37
C TYR A 207 7.66 4.45 2.80
N TRP A 208 6.69 4.07 1.97
CA TRP A 208 5.82 2.94 2.26
C TRP A 208 6.45 1.58 1.93
N LYS A 209 7.09 1.43 0.76
CA LYS A 209 7.45 0.12 0.20
C LYS A 209 8.92 -0.26 0.36
N SER A 210 9.82 0.72 0.39
CA SER A 210 11.23 0.48 0.11
C SER A 210 12.18 1.04 1.17
N CYS A 211 11.75 2.05 1.95
CA CYS A 211 12.60 2.71 2.93
C CYS A 211 12.97 1.74 4.07
N PRO A 212 14.26 1.41 4.26
CA PRO A 212 14.68 0.45 5.29
C PRO A 212 14.57 1.00 6.71
N MET A 213 14.39 2.32 6.87
CA MET A 213 14.26 3.00 8.17
C MET A 213 12.81 3.16 8.62
N LEU A 214 11.85 2.89 7.73
CA LEU A 214 10.42 3.03 8.00
C LEU A 214 9.72 1.66 7.98
N LYS A 215 8.60 1.56 8.67
CA LYS A 215 7.72 0.39 8.65
C LYS A 215 6.28 0.82 8.79
N ARG A 216 5.34 -0.02 8.32
CA ARG A 216 3.93 0.14 8.66
C ARG A 216 3.63 -0.42 10.05
N CYS A 217 2.92 0.35 10.86
CA CYS A 217 2.39 -0.09 12.14
C CYS A 217 1.38 -1.22 11.92
N SER A 218 1.50 -2.33 12.67
CA SER A 218 0.60 -3.49 12.54
C SER A 218 -0.81 -3.25 13.11
N LYS A 219 -1.06 -2.08 13.70
CA LYS A 219 -2.31 -1.74 14.38
C LYS A 219 -3.09 -0.64 13.67
N CYS A 220 -2.45 0.47 13.30
CA CYS A 220 -3.10 1.59 12.60
C CYS A 220 -2.66 1.76 11.13
N SER A 221 -1.72 0.93 10.63
CA SER A 221 -1.18 1.01 9.26
C SER A 221 -0.40 2.28 8.90
N GLN A 222 -0.20 3.21 9.83
CA GLN A 222 0.65 4.38 9.63
C GLN A 222 2.11 3.97 9.34
N VAL A 223 2.76 4.66 8.41
CA VAL A 223 4.20 4.53 8.17
C VAL A 223 4.93 5.29 9.28
N ILE A 224 5.76 4.59 10.03
CA ILE A 224 6.48 5.11 11.20
C ILE A 224 7.96 4.75 11.11
N GLU A 225 8.80 5.53 11.76
CA GLU A 225 10.20 5.18 11.97
C GLU A 225 10.31 3.90 12.79
N ILE A 226 11.13 2.95 12.33
CA ILE A 226 11.35 1.69 13.03
C ILE A 226 11.88 1.96 14.45
N ALA A 227 12.81 2.90 14.60
CA ALA A 227 13.39 3.27 15.89
C ALA A 227 12.34 3.79 16.89
N ARG A 228 11.28 4.46 16.42
CA ARG A 228 10.23 5.06 17.26
C ARG A 228 9.00 4.17 17.43
N GLN A 229 9.07 2.91 17.01
CA GLN A 229 7.92 2.00 17.05
C GLN A 229 7.28 1.88 18.45
N SER A 230 8.10 1.73 19.50
CA SER A 230 7.57 1.62 20.87
C SER A 230 6.85 2.89 21.31
N GLN A 231 7.40 4.06 20.96
CA GLN A 231 6.79 5.35 21.29
C GLN A 231 5.44 5.51 20.59
N HIS A 232 5.40 5.25 19.28
CA HIS A 232 4.18 5.32 18.48
C HIS A 232 3.06 4.46 19.08
N LEU A 233 3.36 3.20 19.47
CA LEU A 233 2.37 2.30 20.05
C LEU A 233 1.83 2.76 21.42
N LEU A 234 2.58 3.57 22.16
CA LEU A 234 2.21 4.03 23.50
C LEU A 234 1.49 5.38 23.49
N GLU A 235 1.83 6.27 22.55
CA GLU A 235 1.42 7.68 22.61
C GLU A 235 0.47 8.07 21.46
N GLU A 236 0.73 7.55 20.26
CA GLU A 236 0.12 8.03 19.01
C GLU A 236 -0.88 7.06 18.39
N CYS A 237 -0.65 5.75 18.50
CA CYS A 237 -1.40 4.73 17.77
C CYS A 237 -2.89 4.70 18.16
N ASP A 238 -3.77 4.43 17.18
CA ASP A 238 -5.20 4.19 17.39
C ASP A 238 -5.49 3.12 18.46
N SER A 239 -4.59 2.14 18.57
CA SER A 239 -4.68 1.04 19.54
C SER A 239 -3.89 1.28 20.82
N LYS A 240 -3.42 2.51 21.11
CA LYS A 240 -2.55 2.81 22.27
C LYS A 240 -3.10 2.32 23.61
N SER A 241 -4.42 2.33 23.77
CA SER A 241 -5.12 1.84 24.96
C SER A 241 -4.88 0.35 25.25
N SER A 242 -4.47 -0.43 24.23
CA SER A 242 -4.16 -1.85 24.33
C SER A 242 -2.71 -2.13 24.69
N PHE A 243 -1.84 -1.11 24.66
CA PHE A 243 -0.41 -1.24 24.92
C PHE A 243 -0.03 -0.63 26.26
N VAL A 244 1.10 -1.10 26.78
CA VAL A 244 1.73 -0.62 28.00
C VAL A 244 3.24 -0.76 27.86
N SER A 245 3.99 0.18 28.43
CA SER A 245 5.46 0.11 28.44
C SER A 245 5.89 -0.97 29.42
N CYS A 246 6.72 -1.92 28.95
CA CYS A 246 7.29 -2.93 29.83
C CYS A 246 8.21 -2.26 30.86
N PRO A 247 8.07 -2.52 32.18
CA PRO A 247 8.90 -1.89 33.19
C PRO A 247 10.38 -2.30 33.11
N LYS A 248 10.68 -3.47 32.54
CA LYS A 248 12.05 -4.02 32.41
C LYS A 248 12.77 -3.52 31.16
N CYS A 249 12.16 -3.70 29.98
CA CYS A 249 12.80 -3.42 28.69
C CYS A 249 12.33 -2.14 28.00
N LYS A 250 11.30 -1.46 28.52
CA LYS A 250 10.69 -0.25 27.97
C LYS A 250 10.04 -0.40 26.58
N GLU A 251 10.01 -1.61 26.02
CA GLU A 251 9.26 -1.89 24.80
C GLU A 251 7.75 -1.79 25.04
N ALA A 252 7.01 -1.41 23.99
CA ALA A 252 5.55 -1.43 24.00
C ALA A 252 5.06 -2.88 23.87
N VAL A 253 4.33 -3.36 24.88
CA VAL A 253 3.75 -4.71 24.94
C VAL A 253 2.25 -4.59 25.11
N THR A 254 1.47 -5.54 24.60
CA THR A 254 0.02 -5.53 24.86
C THR A 254 -0.26 -5.80 26.33
N LYS A 255 -1.34 -5.22 26.88
CA LYS A 255 -1.71 -5.40 28.30
C LYS A 255 -1.91 -6.87 28.67
N ILE A 256 -2.45 -7.66 27.73
CA ILE A 256 -2.74 -9.09 27.93
C ILE A 256 -1.43 -9.90 27.97
N GLU A 257 -0.44 -9.54 27.15
CA GLU A 257 0.80 -10.31 27.03
C GLU A 257 1.89 -9.84 28.01
N LEU A 258 1.68 -8.76 28.78
CA LEU A 258 2.70 -8.22 29.67
C LEU A 258 3.20 -9.23 30.71
N THR A 259 2.29 -10.01 31.29
CA THR A 259 2.63 -11.02 32.31
C THR A 259 3.49 -12.13 31.70
N ASN A 260 3.10 -12.66 30.55
CA ASN A 260 3.86 -13.71 29.86
C ASN A 260 5.20 -13.17 29.32
N HIS A 261 5.20 -11.96 28.75
CA HIS A 261 6.41 -11.30 28.29
C HIS A 261 7.46 -11.20 29.40
N THR A 262 7.08 -10.75 30.58
CA THR A 262 8.00 -10.52 31.72
C THR A 262 8.45 -11.78 32.44
N HIS A 263 7.67 -12.86 32.35
CA HIS A 263 7.95 -14.17 32.95
C HIS A 263 8.77 -15.08 32.03
N ASP A 264 8.48 -15.05 30.72
CA ASP A 264 9.21 -15.83 29.74
C ASP A 264 10.59 -15.22 29.44
N LYS A 265 11.53 -16.04 28.93
CA LYS A 265 12.85 -15.56 28.42
C LYS A 265 12.73 -14.65 27.17
N ILE A 266 11.54 -14.15 26.89
CA ILE A 266 11.20 -13.24 25.80
C ILE A 266 11.57 -11.80 26.18
N CYS A 267 11.33 -11.40 27.43
CA CYS A 267 11.79 -10.09 27.92
C CYS A 267 13.31 -10.10 28.12
N PRO A 268 14.04 -9.14 27.55
CA PRO A 268 15.48 -9.09 27.69
C PRO A 268 15.90 -8.77 29.14
N LYS A 269 16.96 -9.45 29.60
CA LYS A 269 17.49 -9.29 30.96
C LYS A 269 18.15 -7.95 31.24
N LYS A 270 18.55 -7.20 30.20
CA LYS A 270 19.21 -5.89 30.30
C LYS A 270 18.44 -4.85 29.50
N SER A 271 18.32 -3.65 30.06
CA SER A 271 17.89 -2.44 29.34
C SER A 271 18.96 -2.04 28.32
N GLY A 272 18.53 -1.65 27.13
CA GLY A 272 19.42 -1.23 26.04
C GLY A 272 18.67 -1.12 24.73
N ASN A 273 19.21 -0.37 23.77
CA ASN A 273 18.59 -0.18 22.47
C ASN A 273 18.51 -1.52 21.72
N ARG A 274 17.29 -1.90 21.34
CA ARG A 274 17.01 -3.13 20.59
C ARG A 274 16.30 -2.80 19.30
N CYS A 275 16.58 -3.59 18.28
CA CYS A 275 15.85 -3.49 17.02
C CYS A 275 14.42 -4.00 17.24
N PRO A 276 13.38 -3.19 17.04
CA PRO A 276 12.00 -3.61 17.30
C PRO A 276 11.45 -4.56 16.22
N LEU A 277 12.24 -4.85 15.17
CA LEU A 277 11.93 -5.87 14.17
C LEU A 277 12.43 -7.25 14.56
N CYS A 278 13.71 -7.38 14.95
CA CYS A 278 14.34 -8.68 15.21
C CYS A 278 14.68 -8.91 16.68
N ARG A 279 14.42 -7.93 17.56
CA ARG A 279 14.67 -7.93 19.01
C ARG A 279 16.12 -8.18 19.40
N LYS A 280 17.08 -8.06 18.48
CA LYS A 280 18.51 -8.12 18.77
C LYS A 280 18.97 -6.80 19.39
N ALA A 281 19.97 -6.87 20.27
CA ALA A 281 20.64 -5.68 20.79
C ALA A 281 21.30 -4.92 19.64
N VAL A 282 21.08 -3.61 19.59
CA VAL A 282 21.80 -2.70 18.70
C VAL A 282 23.03 -2.25 19.49
N GLY A 283 24.22 -2.45 18.93
CA GLY A 283 25.45 -1.98 19.54
C GLY A 283 25.41 -0.47 19.75
N THR A 284 25.94 0.01 20.87
CA THR A 284 26.27 1.43 21.03
C THR A 284 27.55 1.68 20.25
N ASN A 285 27.43 2.02 18.97
CA ASN A 285 28.56 2.62 18.27
C ASN A 285 28.66 4.06 18.77
N GLU A 286 29.52 4.29 19.76
CA GLU A 286 30.23 5.56 19.87
C GLU A 286 31.33 5.49 18.79
N GLU A 287 31.21 6.38 17.79
CA GLU A 287 32.14 6.68 16.68
C GLU A 287 32.99 5.55 16.08
#